data_AF-A0A6G7WXF3-F1
#
_entry.id   AF-A0A6G7WXF3-F1
#
_cell.length_a   1.000
_cell.length_b   1.000
_cell.length_c   1.000
_cell.angle_alpha   90.00
_cell.angle_beta   90.00
_cell.angle_gamma   90.00
#
_symmetry.space_group_name_H-M   'P 1'
#
loop_
_entity.id
_entity.type
_entity.pdbx_description
1 polymer ?
#
loop_
_entity_poly.entity_id
_entity_poly.type
_entity_poly.pdbx_seq_one_letter_code
_entity_poly.pdbx_strand_id
1 'polypeptide(L)'
;MTQKRIKTTKKEIAEYWKERIDNHETSVSFKHATSHCWRCGVKKRLDRAHIIPASKNGLDSPENFVLLCKHCHIDNPNLDNVEIVWDWLRAYKLSENESLWYVQGLREYQYVYGESLEVSLTKLGIERDMFDQEFEVTLSEVGHHFGQPRHNRATIAGAIKMTLDRMKGNTL
;
A
#
# COMPACT_ATOMS: atom_id res chain seq x y z
N MET A 1 6.92 8.46 29.13
CA MET A 1 6.19 9.68 28.74
C MET A 1 4.79 9.27 28.32
N THR A 2 3.75 9.79 28.96
CA THR A 2 2.36 9.54 28.58
C THR A 2 2.07 10.24 27.25
N GLN A 3 1.66 9.49 26.23
CA GLN A 3 1.30 10.05 24.93
C GLN A 3 0.12 11.01 25.13
N LYS A 4 0.34 12.31 24.88
CA LYS A 4 -0.73 13.31 24.96
C LYS A 4 -1.83 12.93 23.97
N ARG A 5 -3.08 13.05 24.39
CA ARG A 5 -4.24 12.81 23.54
C ARG A 5 -4.24 13.82 22.39
N ILE A 6 -4.12 13.32 21.15
CA ILE A 6 -4.23 14.11 19.91
C ILE A 6 -5.61 14.75 19.85
N LYS A 7 -5.66 16.08 19.78
CA LYS A 7 -6.88 16.88 19.68
C LYS A 7 -7.29 17.05 18.21
N THR A 8 -6.33 17.22 17.30
CA THR A 8 -6.62 17.39 15.88
C THR A 8 -7.41 16.20 15.34
N THR A 9 -8.51 16.51 14.67
CA THR A 9 -9.44 15.55 14.09
C THR A 9 -8.99 15.12 12.69
N LYS A 10 -9.48 13.97 12.24
CA LYS A 10 -9.23 13.50 10.86
C LYS A 10 -9.81 14.45 9.81
N LYS A 11 -10.90 15.13 10.14
CA LYS A 11 -11.57 16.08 9.25
C LYS A 11 -10.69 17.30 9.04
N GLU A 12 -10.18 17.91 10.11
CA GLU A 12 -9.26 19.06 10.02
C GLU A 12 -7.99 18.71 9.22
N ILE A 13 -7.44 17.51 9.41
CA ILE A 13 -6.27 17.03 8.64
C ILE A 13 -6.59 16.91 7.16
N ALA A 14 -7.72 16.27 6.81
CA ALA A 14 -8.14 16.13 5.42
C ALA A 14 -8.42 17.50 4.78
N GLU A 15 -9.07 18.41 5.50
CA GLU A 15 -9.39 19.77 5.03
C GLU A 15 -8.13 20.60 4.77
N TYR A 16 -7.15 20.56 5.69
CA TYR A 16 -5.88 21.25 5.51
C TYR A 16 -5.14 20.78 4.25
N TRP A 17 -5.13 19.48 3.98
CA TRP A 17 -4.44 18.88 2.84
C TRP A 17 -5.30 18.75 1.57
N LYS A 18 -6.50 19.34 1.53
CA LYS A 18 -7.47 19.15 0.45
C LYS A 18 -6.85 19.36 -0.94
N GLU A 19 -6.12 20.45 -1.14
CA GLU A 19 -5.52 20.77 -2.44
C GLU A 19 -4.52 19.71 -2.89
N ARG A 20 -3.63 19.22 -2.00
CA ARG A 20 -2.70 18.14 -2.34
C ARG A 20 -3.40 16.82 -2.64
N ILE A 21 -4.48 16.52 -1.91
CA ILE A 21 -5.29 15.32 -2.13
C ILE A 21 -6.02 15.40 -3.48
N ASP A 22 -6.65 16.54 -3.78
CA ASP A 22 -7.37 16.78 -5.03
C ASP A 22 -6.43 16.87 -6.24
N ASN A 23 -5.18 17.30 -6.05
CA ASN A 23 -4.11 17.22 -7.05
C ASN A 23 -3.57 15.79 -7.24
N HIS A 24 -4.25 14.78 -6.68
CA HIS A 24 -3.95 13.36 -6.81
C HIS A 24 -2.52 12.97 -6.41
N GLU A 25 -2.00 13.58 -5.34
CA GLU A 25 -0.70 13.20 -4.75
C GLU A 25 -0.80 11.95 -3.87
N THR A 26 -1.98 11.35 -3.74
CA THR A 26 -2.23 10.15 -2.93
C THR A 26 -3.14 9.16 -3.66
N SER A 27 -3.30 7.96 -3.08
CA SER A 27 -4.22 6.92 -3.57
C SER A 27 -5.69 7.16 -3.21
N VAL A 28 -6.03 8.34 -2.68
CA VAL A 28 -7.40 8.68 -2.27
C VAL A 28 -7.83 10.04 -2.83
N SER A 29 -9.13 10.19 -3.05
CA SER A 29 -9.75 11.50 -3.28
C SER A 29 -10.18 12.13 -1.96
N PHE A 30 -10.45 13.44 -1.97
CA PHE A 30 -10.90 14.15 -0.77
C PHE A 30 -12.15 13.54 -0.14
N LYS A 31 -13.11 13.06 -0.95
CA LYS A 31 -14.31 12.32 -0.51
C LYS A 31 -13.97 11.14 0.39
N HIS A 32 -12.84 10.48 0.14
CA HIS A 32 -12.41 9.27 0.84
C HIS A 32 -11.30 9.52 1.88
N ALA A 33 -10.79 10.75 1.99
CA ALA A 33 -9.63 11.09 2.81
C ALA A 33 -9.77 10.71 4.29
N THR A 34 -10.98 10.71 4.87
CA THR A 34 -11.18 10.36 6.28
C THR A 34 -11.49 8.88 6.53
N SER A 35 -11.67 8.10 5.47
CA SER A 35 -12.11 6.70 5.53
C SER A 35 -11.15 5.71 4.87
N HIS A 36 -10.32 6.16 3.93
CA HIS A 36 -9.36 5.34 3.20
C HIS A 36 -7.93 5.78 3.52
N CYS A 37 -7.02 4.81 3.63
CA CYS A 37 -5.61 5.08 3.91
C CYS A 37 -4.97 5.85 2.75
N TRP A 38 -4.28 6.95 3.03
CA TRP A 38 -3.72 7.82 1.98
C TRP A 38 -2.65 7.14 1.13
N ARG A 39 -1.94 6.16 1.70
CA ARG A 39 -0.98 5.34 0.95
C ARG A 39 -1.65 4.21 0.17
N CYS A 40 -2.35 3.31 0.87
CA CYS A 40 -2.81 2.07 0.24
C CYS A 40 -4.20 2.16 -0.42
N GLY A 41 -4.91 3.29 -0.28
CA GLY A 41 -6.21 3.52 -0.91
C GLY A 41 -7.38 2.75 -0.29
N VAL A 42 -7.20 2.10 0.87
CA VAL A 42 -8.17 1.11 1.37
C VAL A 42 -8.99 1.65 2.53
N LYS A 43 -10.31 1.39 2.49
CA LYS A 43 -11.25 1.69 3.57
C LYS A 43 -10.90 0.95 4.85
N LYS A 44 -10.41 1.64 5.88
CA LYS A 44 -10.03 1.08 7.19
C LYS A 44 -10.11 2.13 8.30
N ARG A 45 -9.95 1.68 9.55
CA ARG A 45 -9.63 2.59 10.65
C ARG A 45 -8.28 3.25 10.40
N LEU A 46 -8.30 4.58 10.33
CA LEU A 46 -7.11 5.41 10.15
C LEU A 46 -6.56 5.88 11.50
N ASP A 47 -5.24 5.88 11.59
CA ASP A 47 -4.44 6.56 12.60
C ASP A 47 -4.06 7.96 12.09
N ARG A 48 -3.78 8.87 13.02
CA ARG A 48 -3.19 10.18 12.73
C ARG A 48 -1.69 10.03 12.85
N ALA A 49 -1.03 9.80 11.73
CA ALA A 49 0.41 9.57 11.67
C ALA A 49 1.13 10.90 11.69
N HIS A 50 2.00 11.11 12.67
CA HIS A 50 2.79 12.32 12.76
C HIS A 50 3.84 12.33 11.64
N ILE A 51 4.05 13.49 11.02
CA ILE A 51 5.20 13.74 10.14
C ILE A 51 6.42 13.96 11.04
N ILE A 52 6.35 14.97 11.91
CA ILE A 52 7.33 15.22 12.96
C ILE A 52 6.81 14.59 14.25
N PRO A 53 7.51 13.61 14.85
CA PRO A 53 7.03 12.93 16.04
C PRO A 53 7.02 13.86 17.26
N ALA A 54 6.13 13.57 18.21
CA ALA A 54 6.02 14.34 19.46
C ALA A 54 7.34 14.36 20.27
N SER A 55 8.17 13.32 20.17
CA SER A 55 9.51 13.27 20.79
C SER A 55 10.48 14.32 20.24
N LYS A 56 10.17 14.90 19.08
CA LYS A 56 10.93 15.99 18.43
C LYS A 56 10.12 17.28 18.37
N ASN A 57 9.22 17.48 19.33
CA ASN A 57 8.35 18.66 19.42
C ASN A 57 7.40 18.84 18.23
N GLY A 58 7.03 17.75 17.56
CA GLY A 58 5.95 17.77 16.56
C GLY A 58 4.65 18.32 17.15
N LEU A 59 4.04 19.26 16.42
CA LEU A 59 2.83 19.94 16.86
C LEU A 59 1.59 19.06 16.68
N ASP A 60 0.59 19.25 17.55
CA ASP A 60 -0.76 18.70 17.39
C ASP A 60 -1.58 19.66 16.52
N SER A 61 -1.24 19.69 15.23
CA SER A 61 -1.83 20.58 14.23
C SER A 61 -1.98 19.87 12.88
N PRO A 62 -2.99 20.23 12.05
CA PRO A 62 -3.32 19.51 10.82
C PRO A 62 -2.13 19.28 9.86
N GLU A 63 -1.24 20.26 9.74
CA GLU A 63 -0.06 20.23 8.89
C GLU A 63 0.99 19.19 9.31
N ASN A 64 0.93 18.68 10.54
CA ASN A 64 1.88 17.70 11.05
C ASN A 64 1.34 16.26 10.98
N PHE A 65 0.19 16.03 10.33
CA PHE A 65 -0.42 14.72 10.24
C PHE A 65 -0.77 14.30 8.82
N VAL A 66 -0.68 12.98 8.60
CA VAL A 66 -1.31 12.27 7.48
C VAL A 66 -2.18 11.13 8.01
N LEU A 67 -3.15 10.66 7.22
CA LEU A 67 -4.07 9.60 7.64
C LEU A 67 -3.73 8.25 7.02
N LEU A 68 -3.24 7.34 7.87
CA LEU A 68 -2.76 6.02 7.45
C LEU A 68 -3.45 4.90 8.21
N CYS A 69 -3.61 3.73 7.59
CA CYS A 69 -3.94 2.53 8.36
C CYS A 69 -2.74 2.08 9.20
N LYS A 70 -2.97 1.30 10.26
CA LYS A 70 -1.91 0.80 11.16
C LYS A 70 -0.70 0.19 10.44
N HIS A 71 -0.92 -0.55 9.35
CA HIS A 71 0.17 -1.15 8.57
C HIS A 71 1.00 -0.06 7.88
N CYS A 72 0.37 0.80 7.09
CA CYS A 72 1.10 1.88 6.40
C CYS A 72 1.71 2.89 7.38
N HIS A 73 1.15 3.05 8.56
CA HIS A 73 1.69 3.91 9.61
C HIS A 73 3.05 3.41 10.13
N ILE A 74 3.26 2.09 10.21
CA ILE A 74 4.56 1.51 10.60
C ILE A 74 5.64 1.89 9.58
N ASP A 75 5.29 1.92 8.29
CA ASP A 75 6.21 2.25 7.19
C ASP A 75 6.38 3.76 6.97
N ASN A 76 5.64 4.61 7.69
CA ASN A 76 5.69 6.05 7.51
C ASN A 76 7.13 6.56 7.72
N PRO A 77 7.68 7.40 6.81
CA PRO A 77 9.04 7.90 6.96
C PRO A 77 9.24 8.58 8.32
N ASN A 78 10.26 8.16 9.08
CA ASN A 78 10.61 8.74 10.38
C ASN A 78 11.59 9.92 10.21
N LEU A 79 11.23 10.87 9.34
CA LEU A 79 12.02 12.04 8.98
C LEU A 79 11.21 13.31 9.21
N ASP A 80 11.86 14.37 9.69
CA ASP A 80 11.20 15.63 10.04
C ASP A 80 11.01 16.53 8.81
N ASN A 81 10.51 15.96 7.70
CA ASN A 81 10.32 16.67 6.44
C ASN A 81 9.01 16.24 5.78
N VAL A 82 8.08 17.20 5.66
CA VAL A 82 6.76 17.01 5.07
C VAL A 82 6.82 16.57 3.61
N GLU A 83 7.72 17.15 2.81
CA GLU A 83 7.83 16.81 1.39
C GLU A 83 8.29 15.37 1.18
N ILE A 84 9.18 14.84 2.04
CA ILE A 84 9.61 13.44 1.95
C ILE A 84 8.43 12.48 2.23
N VAL A 85 7.56 12.83 3.18
CA VAL A 85 6.34 12.02 3.45
C VAL A 85 5.39 12.09 2.25
N TRP A 86 5.23 13.26 1.64
CA TRP A 86 4.38 13.42 0.45
C TRP A 86 4.96 12.74 -0.80
N ASP A 87 6.27 12.82 -1.03
CA ASP A 87 6.95 12.08 -2.11
C ASP A 87 6.74 10.58 -1.95
N TRP A 88 6.84 10.08 -0.72
CA TRP A 88 6.53 8.70 -0.40
C TRP A 88 5.07 8.34 -0.70
N LEU A 89 4.09 9.16 -0.28
CA LEU A 89 2.68 8.93 -0.63
C LEU A 89 2.45 8.91 -2.15
N ARG A 90 3.04 9.87 -2.87
CA ARG A 90 2.94 10.04 -4.32
C ARG A 90 3.52 8.83 -5.07
N ALA A 91 4.66 8.31 -4.62
CA ALA A 91 5.32 7.14 -5.22
C ALA A 91 4.53 5.83 -5.10
N TYR A 92 3.55 5.78 -4.19
CA TYR A 92 2.65 4.64 -3.99
C TYR A 92 1.23 4.89 -4.49
N LYS A 93 1.02 5.98 -5.24
CA LYS A 93 -0.25 6.25 -5.90
C LYS A 93 -0.66 5.06 -6.77
N LEU A 94 -1.90 4.61 -6.58
CA LEU A 94 -2.51 3.53 -7.34
C LEU A 94 -3.40 4.09 -8.44
N SER A 95 -3.40 3.41 -9.58
CA SER A 95 -4.39 3.56 -10.64
C SER A 95 -5.72 2.92 -10.22
N GLU A 96 -6.77 3.18 -11.00
CA GLU A 96 -8.06 2.53 -10.78
C GLU A 96 -7.92 1.00 -10.85
N ASN A 97 -8.51 0.30 -9.87
CA ASN A 97 -8.42 -1.17 -9.68
C ASN A 97 -7.05 -1.74 -9.25
N GLU A 98 -6.02 -0.91 -9.07
CA GLU A 98 -4.74 -1.40 -8.54
C GLU A 98 -4.80 -1.62 -7.02
N SER A 99 -4.10 -2.65 -6.55
CA SER A 99 -3.87 -2.91 -5.13
C SER A 99 -2.41 -2.67 -4.80
N LEU A 100 -2.13 -1.87 -3.76
CA LEU A 100 -0.77 -1.63 -3.28
C LEU A 100 -0.01 -2.94 -3.08
N TRP A 101 -0.63 -3.93 -2.47
CA TRP A 101 0.03 -5.20 -2.14
C TRP A 101 0.34 -6.03 -3.36
N TYR A 102 -0.49 -5.94 -4.39
CA TYR A 102 -0.23 -6.60 -5.66
C TYR A 102 0.96 -5.96 -6.38
N VAL A 103 0.96 -4.62 -6.52
CA VAL A 103 2.06 -3.87 -7.12
C VAL A 103 3.38 -4.09 -6.35
N GLN A 104 3.33 -4.11 -5.02
CA GLN A 104 4.51 -4.45 -4.22
C GLN A 104 4.93 -5.91 -4.39
N GLY A 105 3.98 -6.83 -4.56
CA GLY A 105 4.27 -8.23 -4.85
C GLY A 105 4.93 -8.44 -6.21
N LEU A 106 4.56 -7.69 -7.24
CA LEU A 106 5.24 -7.70 -8.53
C LEU A 106 6.71 -7.26 -8.39
N ARG A 107 6.96 -6.18 -7.64
CA ARG A 107 8.33 -5.71 -7.36
C ARG A 107 9.13 -6.75 -6.57
N GLU A 108 8.52 -7.36 -5.56
CA GLU A 108 9.15 -8.40 -4.75
C GLU A 108 9.44 -9.66 -5.59
N TYR A 109 8.50 -10.08 -6.45
CA TYR A 109 8.70 -11.18 -7.39
C TYR A 109 9.92 -10.92 -8.27
N GLN A 110 9.99 -9.74 -8.90
CA GLN A 110 11.12 -9.37 -9.73
C GLN A 110 12.44 -9.37 -8.97
N TYR A 111 12.45 -8.87 -7.73
CA TYR A 111 13.63 -8.87 -6.88
C TYR A 111 14.09 -10.28 -6.51
N VAL A 112 13.16 -11.16 -6.11
CA VAL A 112 13.47 -12.51 -5.64
C VAL A 112 13.84 -13.47 -6.78
N TYR A 113 13.15 -13.38 -7.92
CA TYR A 113 13.29 -14.33 -9.03
C TYR A 113 14.09 -13.78 -10.22
N GLY A 114 14.50 -12.50 -10.17
CA GLY A 114 15.40 -11.89 -11.15
C GLY A 114 14.76 -11.53 -12.50
N GLU A 115 13.44 -11.69 -12.64
CA GLU A 115 12.70 -11.31 -13.85
C GLU A 115 11.29 -10.81 -13.52
N SER A 116 10.71 -9.97 -14.39
CA SER A 116 9.33 -9.50 -14.17
C SER A 116 8.30 -10.58 -14.50
N LEU A 117 7.07 -10.39 -14.03
CA LEU A 117 5.95 -11.27 -14.37
C LEU A 117 5.74 -11.31 -15.89
N GLU A 118 5.79 -10.17 -16.57
CA GLU A 118 5.58 -10.04 -18.01
C GLU A 118 6.60 -10.84 -18.82
N VAL A 119 7.86 -10.83 -18.39
CA VAL A 119 8.93 -11.64 -18.98
C VAL A 119 8.66 -13.13 -18.76
N SER A 120 8.23 -13.50 -17.55
CA SER A 120 7.89 -14.89 -17.20
C SER A 120 6.73 -15.42 -18.04
N LEU A 121 5.65 -14.65 -18.16
CA LEU A 121 4.48 -14.97 -18.97
C LEU A 121 4.86 -15.16 -20.44
N THR A 122 5.64 -14.23 -21.00
CA THR A 122 6.13 -14.30 -22.38
C THR A 122 6.94 -15.57 -22.64
N LYS A 123 7.87 -15.91 -21.73
CA LYS A 123 8.72 -17.11 -21.85
C LYS A 123 7.93 -18.41 -21.80
N LEU A 124 6.84 -18.42 -21.03
CA LEU A 124 5.99 -19.60 -20.85
C LEU A 124 4.85 -19.66 -21.88
N GLY A 125 4.66 -18.62 -22.69
CA GLY A 125 3.53 -18.53 -23.61
C GLY A 125 2.18 -18.45 -22.89
N ILE A 126 2.15 -17.83 -21.70
CA ILE A 126 0.93 -17.70 -20.89
C ILE A 126 0.32 -16.32 -21.12
N GLU A 127 -0.94 -16.30 -21.55
CA GLU A 127 -1.71 -15.07 -21.68
C GLU A 127 -2.03 -14.45 -20.31
N ARG A 128 -2.01 -13.12 -20.25
CA ARG A 128 -2.18 -12.37 -19.00
C ARG A 128 -3.50 -12.68 -18.30
N ASP A 129 -4.60 -12.74 -19.05
CA ASP A 129 -5.92 -13.00 -18.50
C ASP A 129 -6.04 -14.41 -17.91
N MET A 130 -5.36 -15.39 -18.50
CA MET A 130 -5.32 -16.76 -17.97
C MET A 130 -4.51 -16.81 -16.68
N PHE A 131 -3.39 -16.10 -16.62
CA PHE A 131 -2.61 -15.97 -15.40
C PHE A 131 -3.43 -15.31 -14.29
N ASP A 132 -4.11 -14.20 -14.57
CA ASP A 132 -4.86 -13.47 -13.55
C ASP A 132 -6.00 -14.34 -12.96
N GLN A 133 -6.66 -15.18 -13.78
CA GLN A 133 -7.66 -16.14 -13.30
C GLN A 133 -7.07 -17.20 -12.37
N GLU A 134 -5.96 -17.83 -12.77
CA GLU A 134 -5.31 -18.87 -11.96
C GLU A 134 -4.62 -18.27 -10.71
N PHE A 135 -4.18 -17.03 -10.80
CA PHE A 135 -3.61 -16.28 -9.70
C PHE A 135 -4.64 -16.02 -8.60
N GLU A 136 -5.88 -15.64 -8.96
CA GLU A 136 -6.96 -15.49 -7.97
C GLU A 136 -7.30 -16.82 -7.28
N VAL A 137 -7.30 -17.93 -8.02
CA VAL A 137 -7.46 -19.28 -7.42
C VAL A 137 -6.32 -19.57 -6.44
N THR A 138 -5.07 -19.38 -6.88
CA THR A 138 -3.89 -19.59 -6.03
C THR A 138 -3.92 -18.70 -4.79
N LEU A 139 -4.34 -17.43 -4.94
CA LEU A 139 -4.41 -16.47 -3.85
C LEU A 139 -5.49 -16.83 -2.82
N SER A 140 -6.59 -17.46 -3.25
CA SER A 140 -7.63 -17.95 -2.34
C SER A 140 -7.17 -19.10 -1.43
N GLU A 141 -6.11 -19.81 -1.81
CA GLU A 141 -5.56 -20.96 -1.09
C GLU A 141 -4.40 -20.60 -0.14
N VAL A 142 -3.80 -19.41 -0.29
CA VAL A 142 -2.67 -19.02 0.57
C VAL A 142 -3.12 -18.60 1.97
N GLY A 143 -2.32 -18.96 2.96
CA GLY A 143 -2.58 -18.60 4.35
C GLY A 143 -2.47 -17.09 4.63
N HIS A 144 -3.12 -16.67 5.71
CA HIS A 144 -2.97 -15.33 6.28
C HIS A 144 -2.14 -15.37 7.56
N HIS A 145 -1.08 -14.55 7.63
CA HIS A 145 -0.33 -14.37 8.86
C HIS A 145 -1.18 -13.69 9.94
N PHE A 146 -1.12 -14.20 11.17
CA PHE A 146 -1.79 -13.58 12.31
C PHE A 146 -1.37 -12.11 12.49
N GLY A 147 -2.35 -11.22 12.64
CA GLY A 147 -2.12 -9.79 12.77
C GLY A 147 -1.88 -9.04 11.45
N GLN A 148 -1.80 -9.73 10.31
CA GLN A 148 -1.73 -9.10 8.99
C GLN A 148 -3.12 -9.04 8.37
N PRO A 149 -3.68 -7.84 8.13
CA PRO A 149 -5.05 -7.73 7.65
C PRO A 149 -5.20 -8.00 6.15
N ARG A 150 -4.10 -8.34 5.44
CA ARG A 150 -3.99 -8.68 4.00
C ARG A 150 -2.70 -9.47 3.75
N HIS A 151 -2.61 -10.15 2.61
CA HIS A 151 -1.36 -10.74 2.12
C HIS A 151 -0.31 -9.63 1.92
N ASN A 152 0.87 -9.84 2.48
CA ASN A 152 2.01 -8.94 2.30
C ASN A 152 2.68 -9.19 0.94
N ARG A 153 3.64 -8.34 0.57
CA ARG A 153 4.32 -8.42 -0.73
C ARG A 153 5.01 -9.77 -0.98
N ALA A 154 5.57 -10.41 0.05
CA ALA A 154 6.25 -11.69 -0.07
C ALA A 154 5.25 -12.83 -0.32
N THR A 155 4.08 -12.80 0.33
CA THR A 155 2.99 -13.73 0.05
C THR A 155 2.49 -13.59 -1.39
N ILE A 156 2.32 -12.36 -1.88
CA ILE A 156 1.92 -12.12 -3.28
C ILE A 156 2.99 -12.63 -4.25
N ALA A 157 4.26 -12.32 -4.03
CA ALA A 157 5.36 -12.81 -4.89
C ALA A 157 5.44 -14.34 -4.93
N GLY A 158 5.28 -15.00 -3.78
CA GLY A 158 5.21 -16.46 -3.70
C GLY A 158 4.01 -17.03 -4.44
N ALA A 159 2.83 -16.40 -4.30
CA ALA A 159 1.62 -16.80 -5.03
C ALA A 159 1.83 -16.67 -6.55
N ILE A 160 2.44 -15.59 -7.04
CA ILE A 160 2.78 -15.43 -8.47
C ILE A 160 3.63 -16.61 -8.94
N LYS A 161 4.69 -16.96 -8.20
CA LYS A 161 5.57 -18.08 -8.55
C LYS A 161 4.82 -19.42 -8.56
N MET A 162 4.00 -19.67 -7.55
CA MET A 162 3.17 -20.88 -7.46
C MET A 162 2.21 -21.01 -8.66
N THR A 163 1.55 -19.91 -9.05
CA THR A 163 0.66 -19.86 -10.22
C THR A 163 1.42 -20.22 -11.49
N LEU A 164 2.57 -19.60 -11.75
CA LEU A 164 3.37 -19.88 -12.94
C LEU A 164 3.84 -21.35 -12.99
N ASP A 165 4.25 -21.92 -11.85
CA ASP A 165 4.69 -23.31 -11.78
C ASP A 165 3.55 -24.31 -12.03
N ARG A 166 2.35 -24.02 -11.50
CA ARG A 166 1.13 -24.81 -11.78
C ARG A 166 0.77 -24.77 -13.27
N MET A 167 0.74 -23.58 -13.86
CA MET A 167 0.39 -23.40 -15.26
C MET A 167 1.40 -24.08 -16.18
N LYS A 168 2.70 -23.96 -15.88
CA LYS A 168 3.76 -24.69 -16.61
C LYS A 168 3.54 -26.21 -16.60
N GLY A 169 3.13 -26.78 -15.46
CA GLY A 169 2.84 -28.21 -15.35
C GLY A 169 1.62 -28.68 -16.14
N ASN A 170 0.68 -27.78 -16.43
CA ASN A 170 -0.53 -28.05 -17.23
C ASN A 170 -0.34 -27.81 -18.74
N THR A 171 0.83 -27.32 -19.18
CA THR A 171 1.11 -26.94 -20.58
C THR A 171 2.00 -27.98 -21.30
N LEU A 172 2.06 -29.22 -20.83
CA LEU A 172 2.74 -30.37 -21.43
C LEU A 172 1.75 -31.53 -21.61
#